data_AF-A0AA43ESB4-F1
#
_entry.id   AF-A0AA43ESB4-F1
#
_cell.length_a   1.000
_cell.length_b   1.000
_cell.length_c   1.000
_cell.angle_alpha   90.00
_cell.angle_beta   90.00
_cell.angle_gamma   90.00
#
_symmetry.space_group_name_H-M   'P 1'
#
loop_
_entity.id
_entity.type
_entity.pdbx_description
1 polymer ?
#
loop_
_entity_poly.entity_id
_entity_poly.type
_entity_poly.pdbx_seq_one_letter_code
_entity_poly.pdbx_strand_id
1 'polypeptide(L)'
;MTKPFRVTFSNQATGSTESVSVDIPADEWQLLLDFASYADQLETTEFLRAGISDHCEITVDGSIRVTRDLPPASRLRELLHVLRPLILQSEPTSYVRVVGILGRRVDHHLWRGLIKGYARSFRADNSQEFFTAKVDNLMLNSEEALDLWLNGYEYHRDRDKRDRLAASVGSEVTDASRALFVDLLGAKVEAMLEVRDLVRWFERGSVSETEAPGAHRIT
;
A
#
# COMPACT_ATOMS: atom_id res chain seq x y z
N MET A 1 12.09 11.63 -24.93
CA MET A 1 12.56 12.81 -24.17
C MET A 1 12.51 12.47 -22.69
N THR A 2 13.46 12.91 -21.87
CA THR A 2 13.44 12.73 -20.40
C THR A 2 12.83 13.96 -19.75
N LYS A 3 12.25 13.79 -18.55
CA LYS A 3 11.79 14.89 -17.71
C LYS A 3 12.80 15.07 -16.56
N PRO A 4 13.54 16.19 -16.51
CA PRO A 4 14.50 16.45 -15.46
C PRO A 4 13.80 17.01 -14.22
N PHE A 5 14.26 16.58 -13.04
CA PHE A 5 13.83 17.07 -11.74
C PHE A 5 15.06 17.33 -10.87
N ARG A 6 14.92 18.23 -9.89
CA ARG A 6 15.91 18.43 -8.84
C ARG A 6 15.27 18.10 -7.50
N VAL A 7 15.85 17.13 -6.79
CA VAL A 7 15.42 16.77 -5.44
C VAL A 7 16.45 17.34 -4.46
N THR A 8 15.99 18.11 -3.48
CA THR A 8 16.84 18.64 -2.43
C THR A 8 16.49 17.97 -1.10
N PHE A 9 17.50 17.44 -0.45
CA PHE A 9 17.42 16.85 0.88
C PHE A 9 18.02 17.84 1.88
N SER A 10 17.30 18.10 2.97
CA SER A 10 17.79 18.93 4.07
C SER A 10 17.94 18.08 5.33
N ASN A 11 19.11 18.16 5.96
CA ASN A 11 19.33 17.57 7.26
C ASN A 11 19.12 18.65 8.32
N GLN A 12 18.00 18.57 9.04
CA GLN A 12 17.62 19.54 10.07
C GLN A 12 18.61 19.57 11.25
N ALA A 13 19.31 18.47 11.54
CA ALA A 13 20.24 18.40 12.67
C ALA A 13 21.58 19.10 12.36
N THR A 14 22.03 19.06 11.11
CA THR A 14 23.31 19.65 10.67
C THR A 14 23.14 20.96 9.89
N GLY A 15 21.93 21.27 9.44
CA GLY A 15 21.66 22.38 8.52
C GLY A 15 22.19 22.16 7.09
N SER A 16 22.71 20.97 6.77
CA SER A 16 23.25 20.68 5.43
C SER A 16 22.14 20.40 4.42
N THR A 17 22.36 20.85 3.19
CA THR A 17 21.47 20.58 2.05
C THR A 17 22.24 19.87 0.94
N GLU A 18 21.63 18.83 0.37
CA GLU A 18 22.19 18.05 -0.73
C GLU A 18 21.16 18.00 -1.85
N SER A 19 21.55 18.35 -3.08
CA SER A 19 20.65 18.33 -4.23
C SER A 19 21.10 17.29 -5.26
N VAL A 20 20.15 16.51 -5.78
CA VAL A 20 20.39 15.49 -6.80
C VAL A 20 19.53 15.79 -8.02
N SER A 21 20.15 15.71 -9.20
CA SER A 21 19.44 15.80 -10.48
C SER A 21 18.91 14.43 -10.86
N VAL A 22 17.66 14.38 -11.31
CA VAL A 22 16.93 13.14 -11.59
C VAL A 22 16.33 13.24 -12.98
N ASP A 23 16.64 12.28 -13.84
CA ASP A 23 16.08 12.20 -15.18
C ASP A 23 15.17 10.98 -15.31
N ILE A 24 13.88 11.22 -15.54
CA ILE A 24 12.87 10.17 -15.74
C ILE A 24 12.48 10.11 -17.22
N PRO A 25 12.60 8.95 -17.90
CA PRO A 25 12.09 8.76 -19.25
C PRO A 25 10.60 9.10 -19.38
N ALA A 26 10.16 9.67 -20.51
CA ALA A 26 8.78 10.12 -20.69
C ALA A 26 7.74 8.99 -20.53
N ASP A 27 8.06 7.78 -20.97
CA ASP A 27 7.21 6.60 -20.82
C ASP A 27 7.06 6.18 -19.36
N GLU A 28 8.16 6.16 -18.60
CA GLU A 28 8.10 5.91 -17.15
C GLU A 28 7.39 7.04 -16.41
N TRP A 29 7.63 8.29 -16.80
CA TRP A 29 6.94 9.45 -16.22
C TRP A 29 5.43 9.37 -16.44
N GLN A 30 4.99 8.99 -17.64
CA GLN A 30 3.57 8.79 -17.92
C GLN A 30 3.00 7.68 -17.04
N LEU A 31 3.71 6.56 -16.85
CA LEU A 31 3.28 5.48 -15.97
C LEU A 31 3.12 5.96 -14.51
N LEU A 32 4.03 6.81 -14.02
CA LEU A 32 3.89 7.43 -12.69
C LEU A 32 2.63 8.29 -12.60
N LEU A 33 2.34 9.10 -13.63
CA LEU A 33 1.13 9.93 -13.67
C LEU A 33 -0.14 9.08 -13.73
N ASP A 34 -0.14 8.01 -14.54
CA ASP A 34 -1.26 7.08 -14.65
C ASP A 34 -1.51 6.40 -13.29
N PHE A 35 -0.46 5.94 -12.60
CA PHE A 35 -0.55 5.43 -11.24
C PHE A 35 -1.19 6.45 -10.30
N ALA A 36 -0.70 7.70 -10.29
CA ALA A 36 -1.21 8.74 -9.42
C ALA A 36 -2.70 9.03 -9.72
N SER A 37 -3.09 9.04 -10.99
CA SER A 37 -4.49 9.24 -11.39
C SER A 37 -5.40 8.08 -10.99
N TYR A 38 -4.92 6.84 -10.98
CA TYR A 38 -5.68 5.71 -10.45
C TYR A 38 -5.75 5.75 -8.92
N ALA A 39 -4.65 6.13 -8.25
CA ALA A 39 -4.62 6.28 -6.80
C ALA A 39 -5.54 7.41 -6.30
N ASP A 40 -5.70 8.51 -7.06
CA ASP A 40 -6.68 9.56 -6.75
C ASP A 40 -8.12 9.01 -6.66
N GLN A 41 -8.44 7.97 -7.43
CA GLN A 41 -9.77 7.36 -7.39
C GLN A 41 -10.02 6.65 -6.07
N LEU A 42 -8.98 6.17 -5.37
CA LEU A 42 -9.14 5.51 -4.07
C LEU A 42 -9.81 6.43 -3.06
N GLU A 43 -9.45 7.72 -3.01
CA GLU A 43 -10.05 8.72 -2.11
C GLU A 43 -11.53 8.96 -2.37
N THR A 44 -12.02 8.62 -3.57
CA THR A 44 -13.43 8.78 -3.91
C THR A 44 -14.29 7.61 -3.42
N THR A 45 -13.68 6.47 -3.08
CA THR A 45 -14.39 5.28 -2.61
C THR A 45 -15.08 5.51 -1.26
N GLU A 46 -16.26 4.92 -1.07
CA GLU A 46 -16.96 5.02 0.21
C GLU A 46 -16.16 4.37 1.35
N PHE A 47 -15.34 3.37 1.03
CA PHE A 47 -14.44 2.71 1.97
C PHE A 47 -13.49 3.70 2.66
N LEU A 48 -12.79 4.55 1.91
CA LEU A 48 -11.91 5.55 2.50
C LEU A 48 -12.67 6.71 3.14
N ARG A 49 -13.77 7.16 2.51
CA ARG A 49 -14.55 8.29 3.02
C ARG A 49 -15.24 8.00 4.35
N ALA A 50 -15.62 6.75 4.59
CA ALA A 50 -16.21 6.30 5.85
C ALA A 50 -15.16 6.04 6.95
N GLY A 51 -13.86 6.07 6.60
CA GLY A 51 -12.79 5.57 7.46
C GLY A 51 -12.70 4.05 7.43
N ILE A 52 -11.51 3.51 7.70
CA ILE A 52 -11.25 2.07 7.79
C ILE A 52 -11.79 1.56 9.14
N SER A 53 -13.11 1.57 9.31
CA SER A 53 -13.87 1.09 10.48
C SER A 53 -13.06 0.95 11.78
N ASP A 54 -13.13 2.00 12.60
CA ASP A 54 -12.31 2.19 13.80
C ASP A 54 -12.69 1.29 14.99
N HIS A 55 -13.79 0.53 14.90
CA HIS A 55 -14.24 -0.30 16.02
C HIS A 55 -13.69 -1.73 15.89
N CYS A 56 -12.50 -1.93 16.46
CA CYS A 56 -11.94 -3.25 16.74
C CYS A 56 -11.96 -3.45 18.26
N GLU A 57 -12.83 -4.32 18.76
CA GLU A 57 -12.80 -4.73 20.15
C GLU A 57 -12.08 -6.07 20.25
N ILE A 58 -10.99 -6.09 21.03
CA ILE A 58 -10.23 -7.29 21.35
C ILE A 58 -10.53 -7.66 22.80
N THR A 59 -11.36 -8.67 23.00
CA THR A 59 -11.57 -9.25 24.34
C THR A 59 -10.61 -10.42 24.52
N VAL A 60 -9.87 -10.41 25.63
CA VAL A 60 -9.00 -11.52 26.03
C VAL A 60 -9.57 -12.15 27.30
N ASP A 61 -10.30 -13.26 27.14
CA ASP A 61 -10.86 -14.04 28.27
C ASP A 61 -10.62 -15.54 28.02
N GLY A 62 -9.39 -15.99 28.29
CA GLY A 62 -8.91 -17.35 27.96
C GLY A 62 -8.84 -17.66 26.45
N SER A 63 -9.42 -16.81 25.61
CA SER A 63 -9.42 -16.82 24.14
C SER A 63 -9.41 -15.36 23.65
N ILE A 64 -8.85 -15.13 22.46
CA ILE A 64 -8.91 -13.81 21.80
C ILE A 64 -10.19 -13.77 20.98
N ARG A 65 -11.11 -12.88 21.33
CA ARG A 65 -12.28 -12.54 20.50
C ARG A 65 -12.04 -11.17 19.88
N VAL A 66 -12.01 -11.14 18.56
CA VAL A 66 -11.93 -9.89 17.78
C VAL A 66 -13.30 -9.64 17.18
N THR A 67 -13.96 -8.57 17.61
CA THR A 67 -15.19 -8.06 16.99
C THR A 67 -14.84 -6.79 16.24
N ARG A 68 -14.99 -6.83 14.91
CA ARG A 68 -14.81 -5.67 14.04
C ARG A 68 -16.03 -5.52 13.15
N ASP A 69 -16.56 -4.31 13.08
CA ASP A 69 -17.58 -3.98 12.09
C ASP A 69 -16.94 -3.97 10.71
N LEU A 70 -17.14 -5.06 9.97
CA LEU A 70 -16.66 -5.17 8.61
C LEU A 70 -17.43 -4.19 7.70
N PRO A 71 -16.75 -3.56 6.73
CA PRO A 71 -17.43 -2.76 5.73
C PRO A 71 -18.44 -3.65 4.98
N PRO A 72 -19.60 -3.10 4.57
CA PRO A 72 -20.52 -3.80 3.69
C PRO A 72 -19.81 -4.36 2.46
N ALA A 73 -20.19 -5.56 2.04
CA ALA A 73 -19.54 -6.25 0.91
C ALA A 73 -19.55 -5.40 -0.39
N SER A 74 -20.55 -4.53 -0.58
CA SER A 74 -20.60 -3.59 -1.71
C SER A 74 -19.43 -2.59 -1.69
N ARG A 75 -19.12 -2.00 -0.52
CA ARG A 75 -18.01 -1.05 -0.35
C ARG A 75 -16.66 -1.72 -0.56
N LEU A 76 -16.50 -2.93 -0.03
CA LEU A 76 -15.27 -3.69 -0.23
C LEU A 76 -15.06 -4.02 -1.72
N ARG A 77 -16.11 -4.43 -2.45
CA ARG A 77 -16.02 -4.70 -3.89
C ARG A 77 -15.69 -3.44 -4.70
N GLU A 78 -16.27 -2.30 -4.35
CA GLU A 78 -15.95 -1.00 -4.95
C GLU A 78 -14.45 -0.70 -4.79
N LEU A 79 -13.94 -0.77 -3.55
CA LEU A 79 -12.53 -0.57 -3.26
C LEU A 79 -11.65 -1.53 -4.07
N LEU A 80 -11.97 -2.83 -4.06
CA LEU A 80 -11.19 -3.86 -4.76
C LEU A 80 -11.15 -3.64 -6.26
N HIS A 81 -12.22 -3.10 -6.85
CA HIS A 81 -12.28 -2.75 -8.26
C HIS A 81 -11.30 -1.61 -8.59
N VAL A 82 -11.30 -0.55 -7.79
CA VAL A 82 -10.39 0.60 -7.96
C VAL A 82 -8.93 0.20 -7.66
N LEU A 83 -8.72 -0.68 -6.69
CA LEU A 83 -7.38 -1.16 -6.29
C LEU A 83 -6.71 -2.05 -7.32
N ARG A 84 -7.48 -2.78 -8.12
CA ARG A 84 -6.98 -3.80 -9.04
C ARG A 84 -5.76 -3.36 -9.88
N PRO A 85 -5.80 -2.24 -10.63
CA PRO A 85 -4.65 -1.79 -11.43
C PRO A 85 -3.40 -1.48 -10.61
N LEU A 86 -3.56 -1.17 -9.32
CA LEU A 86 -2.48 -0.75 -8.42
C LEU A 86 -1.87 -1.92 -7.66
N ILE A 87 -2.67 -2.92 -7.29
CA ILE A 87 -2.23 -4.03 -6.43
C ILE A 87 -1.73 -5.24 -7.22
N LEU A 88 -2.29 -5.52 -8.40
CA LEU A 88 -1.93 -6.71 -9.18
C LEU A 88 -0.59 -6.51 -9.92
N GLN A 89 0.38 -7.39 -9.69
CA GLN A 89 1.73 -7.27 -10.24
C GLN A 89 1.80 -7.28 -11.78
N SER A 90 0.83 -7.93 -12.44
CA SER A 90 0.75 -7.99 -13.90
C SER A 90 0.37 -6.65 -14.53
N GLU A 91 -0.25 -5.75 -13.77
CA GLU A 91 -0.77 -4.50 -14.29
C GLU A 91 0.36 -3.47 -14.52
N PRO A 92 0.29 -2.65 -15.58
CA PRO A 92 1.28 -1.61 -15.87
C PRO A 92 1.57 -0.70 -14.68
N THR A 93 0.52 -0.22 -14.02
CA THR A 93 0.56 0.72 -12.89
C THR A 93 0.63 0.01 -11.54
N SER A 94 1.14 -1.22 -11.46
CA SER A 94 1.33 -1.88 -10.18
C SER A 94 2.27 -1.10 -9.26
N TYR A 95 1.92 -1.05 -7.98
CA TYR A 95 2.68 -0.36 -6.94
C TYR A 95 4.17 -0.77 -6.94
N VAL A 96 4.43 -2.08 -7.06
CA VAL A 96 5.79 -2.63 -7.10
C VAL A 96 6.60 -2.05 -8.26
N ARG A 97 5.99 -1.91 -9.45
CA ARG A 97 6.67 -1.33 -10.62
C ARG A 97 6.94 0.16 -10.41
N VAL A 98 5.97 0.90 -9.88
CA VAL A 98 6.05 2.34 -9.62
C VAL A 98 7.13 2.68 -8.60
N VAL A 99 7.13 1.99 -7.44
CA VAL A 99 8.19 2.13 -6.43
C VAL A 99 9.54 1.71 -7.01
N GLY A 100 9.58 0.68 -7.85
CA GLY A 100 10.79 0.29 -8.58
C GLY A 100 11.31 1.35 -9.56
N ILE A 101 10.44 2.14 -10.19
CA ILE A 101 10.82 3.30 -11.03
C ILE A 101 11.42 4.38 -10.15
N LEU A 102 10.72 4.78 -9.10
CA LEU A 102 11.18 5.83 -8.19
C LEU A 102 12.52 5.47 -7.54
N GLY A 103 12.67 4.22 -7.09
CA GLY A 103 13.88 3.74 -6.41
C GLY A 103 15.14 3.74 -7.27
N ARG A 104 15.01 3.49 -8.58
CA ARG A 104 16.18 3.41 -9.49
C ARG A 104 16.59 4.75 -10.10
N ARG A 105 15.73 5.78 -10.01
CA ARG A 105 15.95 7.06 -10.69
C ARG A 105 16.71 8.09 -9.85
N VAL A 106 16.71 7.95 -8.52
CA VAL A 106 17.40 8.88 -7.62
C VAL A 106 18.48 8.15 -6.86
N ASP A 107 19.74 8.46 -7.18
CA ASP A 107 20.90 7.86 -6.53
C ASP A 107 21.27 8.61 -5.24
N HIS A 108 20.45 8.46 -4.20
CA HIS A 108 20.67 9.11 -2.91
C HIS A 108 20.28 8.21 -1.73
N HIS A 109 21.10 8.18 -0.68
CA HIS A 109 20.88 7.26 0.45
C HIS A 109 19.57 7.54 1.20
N LEU A 110 19.22 8.81 1.43
CA LEU A 110 17.94 9.18 2.07
C LEU A 110 16.74 8.79 1.18
N TRP A 111 16.89 8.92 -0.14
CA TRP A 111 15.86 8.50 -1.08
C TRP A 111 15.62 7.00 -1.03
N ARG A 112 16.70 6.21 -1.08
CA ARG A 112 16.61 4.75 -0.94
C ARG A 112 15.95 4.36 0.38
N GLY A 113 16.24 5.09 1.46
CA GLY A 113 15.57 4.94 2.76
C GLY A 113 14.06 5.19 2.68
N LEU A 114 13.65 6.30 2.08
CA LEU A 114 12.24 6.67 1.86
C LEU A 114 11.50 5.59 1.04
N ILE A 115 12.04 5.20 -0.11
CA ILE A 115 11.45 4.19 -1.00
C ILE A 115 11.37 2.82 -0.31
N LYS A 116 12.38 2.46 0.50
CA LYS A 116 12.34 1.24 1.31
C LYS A 116 11.23 1.32 2.37
N GLY A 117 11.02 2.49 2.97
CA GLY A 117 9.92 2.77 3.89
C GLY A 117 8.56 2.49 3.24
N TYR A 118 8.30 3.08 2.08
CA TYR A 118 7.07 2.84 1.32
C TYR A 118 6.86 1.35 0.99
N ALA A 119 7.90 0.67 0.50
CA ALA A 119 7.82 -0.76 0.22
C ALA A 119 7.48 -1.60 1.47
N ARG A 120 8.00 -1.24 2.65
CA ARG A 120 7.70 -1.90 3.92
C ARG A 120 6.26 -1.65 4.36
N SER A 121 5.79 -0.39 4.28
CA SER A 121 4.41 -0.02 4.58
C SER A 121 3.42 -0.81 3.72
N PHE A 122 3.70 -0.92 2.41
CA PHE A 122 2.86 -1.68 1.48
C PHE A 122 2.81 -3.19 1.78
N ARG A 123 3.89 -3.78 2.26
CA ARG A 123 3.89 -5.21 2.64
C ARG A 123 3.17 -5.47 3.96
N ALA A 124 2.79 -4.40 4.66
CA ALA A 124 2.27 -4.43 6.01
C ALA A 124 3.21 -5.16 6.98
N ASP A 125 4.52 -5.13 6.74
CA ASP A 125 5.53 -5.73 7.63
C ASP A 125 5.41 -5.13 9.04
N ASN A 126 5.07 -3.84 9.13
CA ASN A 126 4.82 -3.15 10.39
C ASN A 126 3.70 -3.81 11.21
N SER A 127 2.67 -4.40 10.58
CA SER A 127 1.59 -5.07 11.32
C SER A 127 2.08 -6.29 12.09
N GLN A 128 3.05 -7.03 11.54
CA GLN A 128 3.65 -8.21 12.17
C GLN A 128 4.53 -7.86 13.36
N GLU A 129 5.04 -6.63 13.42
CA GLU A 129 5.78 -6.12 14.59
C GLU A 129 4.87 -5.88 15.80
N PHE A 130 3.58 -5.60 15.57
CA PHE A 130 2.62 -5.40 16.66
C PHE A 130 1.97 -6.70 17.12
N PHE A 131 1.57 -7.56 16.17
CA PHE A 131 0.99 -8.86 16.51
C PHE A 131 1.19 -9.89 15.41
N THR A 132 1.10 -11.17 15.77
CA THR A 132 1.24 -12.30 14.84
C THR A 132 -0.06 -13.10 14.87
N ALA A 133 -0.80 -13.11 13.76
CA ALA A 133 -2.02 -13.90 13.62
C ALA A 133 -1.72 -15.12 12.75
N LYS A 134 -1.67 -16.31 13.37
CA LYS A 134 -1.31 -17.56 12.68
C LYS A 134 -2.39 -18.62 12.89
N VAL A 135 -2.78 -19.30 11.81
CA VAL A 135 -3.62 -20.51 11.87
C VAL A 135 -2.86 -21.63 11.19
N ASP A 136 -2.66 -22.72 11.91
CA ASP A 136 -1.75 -23.82 11.54
C ASP A 136 -0.35 -23.32 11.13
N ASN A 137 -0.06 -23.34 9.82
CA ASN A 137 1.21 -22.91 9.24
C ASN A 137 1.13 -21.62 8.44
N LEU A 138 -0.06 -21.01 8.33
CA LEU A 138 -0.26 -19.78 7.56
C LEU A 138 -0.34 -18.56 8.47
N MET A 139 0.47 -17.55 8.16
CA MET A 139 0.40 -16.23 8.79
C MET A 139 -0.70 -15.40 8.13
N LEU A 140 -1.79 -15.11 8.83
CA LEU A 140 -2.94 -14.40 8.27
C LEU A 140 -2.66 -12.92 8.01
N ASN A 141 -1.89 -12.26 8.87
CA ASN A 141 -1.45 -10.88 8.64
C ASN A 141 -0.17 -10.81 7.77
N SER A 142 -0.16 -11.53 6.65
CA SER A 142 0.97 -11.56 5.71
C SER A 142 0.54 -11.29 4.27
N GLU A 143 1.50 -10.86 3.45
CA GLU A 143 1.28 -10.67 2.01
C GLU A 143 0.89 -11.98 1.30
N GLU A 144 1.40 -13.13 1.76
CA GLU A 144 1.02 -14.44 1.22
C GLU A 144 -0.47 -14.74 1.47
N ALA A 145 -0.95 -14.58 2.70
CA ALA A 145 -2.34 -14.85 3.01
C ALA A 145 -3.29 -13.89 2.29
N LEU A 146 -2.91 -12.61 2.17
CA LEU A 146 -3.67 -11.63 1.41
C LEU A 146 -3.70 -11.99 -0.09
N ASP A 147 -2.59 -12.42 -0.68
CA ASP A 147 -2.53 -12.85 -2.08
C ASP A 147 -3.42 -14.06 -2.35
N LEU A 148 -3.43 -15.04 -1.43
CA LEU A 148 -4.32 -16.20 -1.50
C LEU A 148 -5.79 -15.78 -1.46
N TRP A 149 -6.15 -14.88 -0.54
CA TRP A 149 -7.52 -14.40 -0.42
C TRP A 149 -7.97 -13.60 -1.64
N LEU A 150 -7.18 -12.59 -2.05
CA LEU A 150 -7.51 -11.71 -3.18
C LEU A 150 -7.68 -12.53 -4.47
N ASN A 151 -6.74 -13.41 -4.78
CA ASN A 151 -6.82 -14.16 -6.03
C ASN A 151 -7.78 -15.36 -5.96
N GLY A 152 -7.92 -15.99 -4.79
CA GLY A 152 -8.80 -17.15 -4.60
C GLY A 152 -10.28 -16.81 -4.49
N TYR A 153 -10.62 -15.62 -3.97
CA TYR A 153 -12.00 -15.23 -3.69
C TYR A 153 -12.46 -13.99 -4.46
N GLU A 154 -11.62 -12.96 -4.59
CA GLU A 154 -12.07 -11.65 -5.07
C GLU A 154 -11.79 -11.37 -6.55
N TYR A 155 -10.60 -11.75 -7.07
CA TYR A 155 -10.16 -11.42 -8.43
C TYR A 155 -10.31 -12.59 -9.41
N HIS A 156 -9.37 -13.55 -9.36
CA HIS A 156 -9.28 -14.61 -10.38
C HIS A 156 -10.12 -15.84 -10.04
N ARG A 157 -10.60 -15.94 -8.80
CA ARG A 157 -11.29 -17.12 -8.27
C ARG A 157 -10.45 -18.39 -8.46
N ASP A 158 -9.15 -18.24 -8.30
CA ASP A 158 -8.17 -19.31 -8.45
C ASP A 158 -8.44 -20.42 -7.43
N ARG A 159 -8.73 -21.61 -7.93
CA ARG A 159 -9.10 -22.76 -7.10
C ARG A 159 -7.93 -23.22 -6.23
N ASP A 160 -6.72 -23.24 -6.76
CA ASP A 160 -5.55 -23.71 -6.01
C ASP A 160 -5.24 -22.76 -4.86
N LYS A 161 -5.33 -21.45 -5.09
CA LYS A 161 -5.17 -20.44 -4.02
C LYS A 161 -6.29 -20.50 -2.98
N ARG A 162 -7.53 -20.74 -3.42
CA ARG A 162 -8.66 -20.97 -2.53
C ARG A 162 -8.46 -22.19 -1.65
N ASP A 163 -8.10 -23.32 -2.24
CA ASP A 163 -7.90 -24.59 -1.54
C ASP A 163 -6.73 -24.48 -0.55
N ARG A 164 -5.65 -23.77 -0.92
CA ARG A 164 -4.53 -23.46 0.00
C ARG A 164 -4.95 -22.61 1.20
N LEU A 165 -5.74 -21.55 0.99
CA LEU A 165 -6.24 -20.74 2.10
C LEU A 165 -7.18 -21.57 2.97
N ALA A 166 -8.09 -22.32 2.35
CA ALA A 166 -9.08 -23.14 3.05
C ALA A 166 -8.45 -24.26 3.88
N ALA A 167 -7.30 -24.79 3.45
CA ALA A 167 -6.52 -25.76 4.23
C ALA A 167 -6.00 -25.19 5.56
N SER A 168 -5.94 -23.85 5.71
CA SER A 168 -5.48 -23.20 6.94
C SER A 168 -6.64 -22.58 7.75
N VAL A 169 -7.60 -21.91 7.10
CA VAL A 169 -8.68 -21.20 7.82
C VAL A 169 -10.04 -21.91 7.79
N GLY A 170 -10.11 -23.10 7.18
CA GLY A 170 -11.36 -23.83 6.94
C GLY A 170 -12.01 -23.48 5.59
N SER A 171 -13.09 -24.17 5.23
CA SER A 171 -13.75 -24.02 3.92
C SER A 171 -14.29 -22.61 3.63
N GLU A 172 -14.51 -21.81 4.67
CA GLU A 172 -15.01 -20.45 4.57
C GLU A 172 -14.09 -19.47 5.31
N VAL A 173 -13.77 -18.34 4.66
CA VAL A 173 -13.03 -17.26 5.30
C VAL A 173 -13.91 -16.64 6.38
N THR A 174 -13.51 -16.83 7.64
CA THR A 174 -14.21 -16.28 8.80
C THR A 174 -14.19 -14.75 8.79
N ASP A 175 -15.15 -14.12 9.49
CA ASP A 175 -15.18 -12.66 9.64
C ASP A 175 -13.91 -12.12 10.30
N ALA A 176 -13.32 -12.86 11.24
CA ALA A 176 -12.05 -12.51 11.86
C ALA A 176 -10.89 -12.48 10.83
N SER A 177 -10.78 -13.51 9.98
CA SER A 177 -9.76 -13.54 8.92
C SER A 177 -9.99 -12.44 7.89
N ARG A 178 -11.25 -12.20 7.52
CA ARG A 178 -11.63 -11.12 6.61
C ARG A 178 -11.29 -9.74 7.19
N ALA A 179 -11.48 -9.53 8.49
CA ALA A 179 -11.12 -8.28 9.16
C ALA A 179 -9.62 -8.01 9.08
N LEU A 180 -8.78 -9.04 9.24
CA LEU A 180 -7.34 -8.92 9.02
C LEU A 180 -7.00 -8.57 7.57
N PHE A 181 -7.63 -9.21 6.59
CA PHE A 181 -7.38 -8.89 5.18
C PHE A 181 -7.81 -7.47 4.82
N VAL A 182 -8.94 -6.99 5.35
CA VAL A 182 -9.39 -5.60 5.18
C VAL A 182 -8.39 -4.62 5.79
N ASP A 183 -7.79 -4.97 6.93
CA ASP A 183 -6.74 -4.16 7.57
C ASP A 183 -5.48 -4.05 6.70
N LEU A 184 -5.01 -5.19 6.18
CA LEU A 184 -3.87 -5.24 5.25
C LEU A 184 -4.15 -4.44 3.97
N LEU A 185 -5.38 -4.46 3.46
CA LEU A 185 -5.80 -3.63 2.33
C LEU A 185 -5.73 -2.14 2.69
N GLY A 186 -6.15 -1.77 3.89
CA GLY A 186 -6.02 -0.42 4.43
C GLY A 186 -4.58 0.08 4.39
N ALA A 187 -3.65 -0.68 4.97
CA ALA A 187 -2.22 -0.35 4.95
C ALA A 187 -1.65 -0.24 3.52
N LYS A 188 -2.08 -1.12 2.61
CA LYS A 188 -1.69 -1.04 1.19
C LYS A 188 -2.20 0.23 0.52
N VAL A 189 -3.45 0.61 0.78
CA VAL A 189 -4.05 1.85 0.26
C VAL A 189 -3.28 3.06 0.77
N GLU A 190 -2.98 3.14 2.07
CA GLU A 190 -2.18 4.23 2.64
C GLU A 190 -0.82 4.36 1.94
N ALA A 191 -0.10 3.25 1.79
CA ALA A 191 1.19 3.24 1.10
C ALA A 191 1.08 3.68 -0.38
N MET A 192 -0.01 3.35 -1.07
CA MET A 192 -0.28 3.82 -2.43
C MET A 192 -0.53 5.32 -2.48
N LEU A 193 -1.29 5.87 -1.53
CA LEU A 193 -1.58 7.31 -1.42
C LEU A 193 -0.29 8.11 -1.13
N GLU A 194 0.59 7.60 -0.27
CA GLU A 194 1.90 8.21 0.00
C GLU A 194 2.77 8.31 -1.28
N VAL A 195 2.82 7.21 -2.06
CA VAL A 195 3.59 7.19 -3.32
C VAL A 195 2.95 8.10 -4.37
N ARG A 196 1.61 8.15 -4.43
CA ARG A 196 0.89 9.10 -5.27
C ARG A 196 1.26 10.53 -4.89
N ASP A 197 1.26 10.87 -3.62
CA ASP A 197 1.57 12.23 -3.16
C ASP A 197 3.00 12.64 -3.51
N LEU A 198 3.93 11.70 -3.46
CA LEU A 198 5.29 11.89 -3.96
C LEU A 198 5.32 12.17 -5.48
N VAL A 199 4.57 11.40 -6.28
CA VAL A 199 4.48 11.63 -7.74
C VAL A 199 3.85 13.00 -8.03
N ARG A 200 2.75 13.34 -7.35
CA ARG A 200 2.08 14.65 -7.48
C ARG A 200 2.99 15.78 -7.03
N TRP A 201 3.83 15.56 -6.02
CA TRP A 201 4.85 16.53 -5.63
C TRP A 201 5.88 16.76 -6.75
N PHE A 202 6.39 15.73 -7.41
CA PHE A 202 7.25 15.90 -8.59
C PHE A 202 6.55 16.65 -9.71
N GLU A 203 5.28 16.34 -9.96
CA GLU A 203 4.47 17.00 -10.99
C GLU A 203 4.36 18.51 -10.72
N ARG A 204 4.06 18.90 -9.48
CA ARG A 204 4.02 20.31 -9.04
C ARG A 204 5.40 20.98 -9.02
N GLY A 205 6.43 20.24 -8.62
CA GLY A 205 7.82 20.70 -8.57
C GLY A 205 8.42 20.99 -9.96
N SER A 206 7.85 20.40 -11.03
CA SER A 206 8.12 20.85 -12.41
C SER A 206 7.59 22.27 -12.72
N VAL A 207 6.85 22.91 -11.80
CA VAL A 207 6.25 24.25 -11.96
C VAL A 207 6.88 25.30 -11.02
N SER A 208 7.36 24.96 -9.81
CA SER A 208 8.34 25.76 -9.03
C SER A 208 8.79 25.06 -7.73
N GLU A 209 9.92 25.50 -7.16
CA GLU A 209 10.52 25.09 -5.87
C GLU A 209 9.47 24.89 -4.76
N THR A 210 9.20 23.65 -4.36
CA THR A 210 8.41 23.36 -3.15
C THR A 210 9.05 22.20 -2.39
N GLU A 211 9.18 22.33 -1.06
CA GLU A 211 9.72 21.31 -0.16
C GLU A 211 8.96 19.98 -0.28
N ALA A 212 9.68 18.86 -0.19
CA ALA A 212 9.09 17.51 -0.28
C ALA A 212 8.13 17.25 0.89
N PRO A 213 6.98 16.59 0.68
CA PRO A 213 6.07 16.23 1.76
C PRO A 213 6.81 15.37 2.78
N GLY A 214 6.94 15.91 3.99
CA GLY A 214 7.61 15.27 5.11
C GLY A 214 6.87 14.02 5.55
N ALA A 215 7.64 12.96 5.81
CA ALA A 215 7.22 11.76 6.52
C ALA A 215 6.38 12.16 7.74
N HIS A 216 5.09 11.82 7.73
CA HIS A 216 4.26 11.94 8.91
C HIS A 216 4.89 11.08 10.01
N ARG A 217 5.26 11.75 11.11
CA ARG A 217 5.58 11.08 12.37
C ARG A 217 4.34 10.31 12.80
N ILE A 218 4.42 8.98 12.74
CA ILE A 218 3.60 8.12 13.59
C ILE A 218 4.15 8.32 15.01
N THR A 219 3.43 9.09 15.82
CA THR A 219 3.51 9.04 17.28
C THR A 219 2.67 7.90 17.80
#